data_AF-A0A7C8EP29-F1
#
_entry.id   AF-A0A7C8EP29-F1
#
_cell.length_a   1.000
_cell.length_b   1.000
_cell.length_c   1.000
_cell.angle_alpha   90.00
_cell.angle_beta   90.00
_cell.angle_gamma   90.00
#
_symmetry.space_group_name_H-M   'P 1'
#
loop_
_entity.id
_entity.type
_entity.pdbx_description
1 polymer ?
#
loop_
_entity_poly.entity_id
_entity_poly.type
_entity_poly.pdbx_seq_one_letter_code
_entity_poly.pdbx_strand_id
1 'polypeptide(L)'
;NHSMYYANAGQLLEEVSRLAKEAKPPLVWFCIGAGAVDDIDYTAAATLRSLYAILQGQGIRLIFFEVSDEVYAQLERSGITGLVGKDAFYASGAAVFSAYKATQMASQPFSQG
;
A
#
# COMPACT_ATOMS: atom_id res chain seq x y z
N ASN A 1 -19.92 -7.12 -14.64
CA ASN A 1 -20.18 -8.22 -13.68
C ASN A 1 -18.93 -8.39 -12.83
N HIS A 2 -18.86 -7.70 -11.69
CA HIS A 2 -17.62 -7.36 -10.98
C HIS A 2 -17.56 -8.09 -9.63
N SER A 3 -17.14 -9.35 -9.63
CA SER A 3 -16.89 -10.12 -8.41
C SER A 3 -15.39 -10.40 -8.31
N MET A 4 -14.63 -9.37 -7.90
CA MET A 4 -13.15 -9.37 -7.88
C MET A 4 -12.60 -9.09 -6.47
N TYR A 5 -13.13 -9.73 -5.41
CA TYR A 5 -12.59 -9.44 -4.05
C TYR A 5 -12.34 -10.63 -3.11
N TYR A 6 -12.78 -11.86 -3.38
CA TYR A 6 -12.46 -13.00 -2.48
C TYR A 6 -11.74 -14.17 -3.17
N ALA A 7 -12.18 -14.59 -4.35
CA ALA A 7 -11.64 -15.80 -5.00
C ALA A 7 -10.20 -15.63 -5.54
N ASN A 8 -9.80 -14.41 -5.90
CA ASN A 8 -8.49 -14.14 -6.51
C ASN A 8 -7.50 -13.49 -5.54
N ALA A 9 -7.89 -13.25 -4.28
CA ALA A 9 -6.99 -12.63 -3.30
C ALA A 9 -5.73 -13.49 -3.06
N GLY A 10 -5.88 -14.83 -3.09
CA GLY A 10 -4.77 -15.78 -3.03
C GLY A 10 -3.87 -15.77 -4.27
N GLN A 11 -4.44 -15.65 -5.47
CA GLN A 11 -3.66 -15.55 -6.72
C GLN A 11 -2.95 -14.20 -6.85
N LEU A 12 -3.63 -13.10 -6.50
CA LEU A 12 -3.03 -11.78 -6.41
C LEU A 12 -1.86 -11.80 -5.41
N LEU A 13 -2.02 -12.51 -4.30
CA LEU A 13 -0.98 -12.73 -3.31
C LEU A 13 0.21 -13.51 -3.87
N GLU A 14 0.00 -14.62 -4.58
CA GLU A 14 1.11 -15.35 -5.22
C GLU A 14 1.84 -14.49 -6.26
N GLU A 15 1.10 -13.74 -7.07
CA GLU A 15 1.66 -12.86 -8.10
C GLU A 15 2.47 -11.73 -7.45
N VAL A 16 1.93 -11.05 -6.43
CA VAL A 16 2.63 -9.99 -5.68
C VAL A 16 3.83 -10.55 -4.94
N SER A 17 3.73 -11.75 -4.36
CA SER A 17 4.87 -12.41 -3.68
C SER A 17 5.98 -12.78 -4.65
N ARG A 18 5.61 -13.31 -5.82
CA ARG A 18 6.55 -13.68 -6.88
C ARG A 18 7.26 -12.44 -7.40
N LEU A 19 6.49 -11.38 -7.71
CA LEU A 19 7.02 -10.09 -8.12
C LEU A 19 7.91 -9.48 -7.03
N ALA A 20 7.53 -9.55 -5.75
CA ALA A 20 8.34 -9.02 -4.66
C ALA A 20 9.67 -9.77 -4.49
N LYS A 21 9.68 -11.09 -4.71
CA LYS A 21 10.88 -11.93 -4.67
C LYS A 21 11.79 -11.77 -5.90
N GLU A 22 11.21 -11.57 -7.07
CA GLU A 22 11.93 -11.44 -8.34
C GLU A 22 12.40 -10.00 -8.62
N ALA A 23 11.74 -9.01 -8.03
CA ALA A 23 12.10 -7.61 -8.17
C ALA A 23 13.52 -7.37 -7.63
N LYS A 24 14.35 -6.75 -8.48
CA LYS A 24 15.66 -6.21 -8.11
C LYS A 24 15.61 -4.70 -8.35
N PRO A 25 15.56 -3.87 -7.29
CA PRO A 25 15.57 -4.20 -5.86
C PRO A 25 14.26 -4.84 -5.36
N PRO A 26 14.28 -5.53 -4.19
CA PRO A 26 13.10 -6.15 -3.61
C PRO A 26 11.98 -5.12 -3.40
N LEU A 27 10.74 -5.55 -3.61
CA LEU A 27 9.58 -4.69 -3.40
C LEU A 27 9.43 -4.41 -1.91
N VAL A 28 9.58 -3.14 -1.53
CA VAL A 28 9.42 -2.72 -0.13
C VAL A 28 8.14 -1.94 0.11
N TRP A 29 7.57 -1.30 -0.91
CA TRP A 29 6.37 -0.45 -0.80
C TRP A 29 5.33 -0.88 -1.85
N PHE A 30 4.08 -1.05 -1.43
CA PHE A 30 2.92 -1.30 -2.29
C PHE A 30 1.98 -0.09 -2.20
N CYS A 31 1.70 0.56 -3.33
CA CYS A 31 1.00 1.85 -3.34
C CYS A 31 -0.38 1.73 -3.99
N ILE A 32 -1.43 2.21 -3.31
CA ILE A 32 -2.81 2.24 -3.80
C ILE A 32 -3.23 3.70 -4.02
N GLY A 33 -3.65 4.01 -5.25
CA GLY A 33 -4.25 5.31 -5.58
C GLY A 33 -5.74 5.29 -5.27
N ALA A 34 -6.18 6.19 -4.40
CA ALA A 34 -7.58 6.34 -4.00
C ALA A 34 -8.29 7.50 -4.73
N GLY A 35 -7.67 8.12 -5.73
CA GLY A 35 -8.22 9.30 -6.43
C GLY A 35 -9.52 9.04 -7.20
N ALA A 36 -9.88 7.78 -7.44
CA ALA A 36 -11.15 7.37 -8.05
C ALA A 36 -12.05 6.59 -7.08
N VAL A 37 -11.71 6.57 -5.78
CA VAL A 37 -12.49 5.90 -4.75
C VAL A 37 -13.38 6.95 -4.09
N ASP A 38 -14.69 6.81 -4.27
CA ASP A 38 -15.66 7.73 -3.68
C ASP A 38 -16.08 7.30 -2.25
N ASP A 39 -16.10 5.99 -1.97
CA ASP A 39 -16.49 5.43 -0.67
C ASP A 39 -15.80 4.07 -0.40
N ILE A 40 -15.51 3.81 0.87
CA ILE A 40 -14.97 2.58 1.44
C ILE A 40 -16.02 1.99 2.38
N ASP A 41 -16.72 0.96 1.89
CA ASP A 41 -17.62 0.18 2.72
C ASP A 41 -16.87 -0.82 3.63
N TYR A 42 -17.64 -1.52 4.49
CA TYR A 42 -17.09 -2.52 5.40
C TYR A 42 -16.34 -3.66 4.68
N THR A 43 -16.78 -4.04 3.48
CA THR A 43 -16.21 -5.14 2.69
C THR A 43 -14.88 -4.73 2.07
N ALA A 44 -14.82 -3.52 1.51
CA ALA A 44 -13.59 -2.90 1.01
C ALA A 44 -12.58 -2.77 2.15
N ALA A 45 -13.02 -2.30 3.33
CA ALA A 45 -12.16 -2.21 4.50
C ALA A 45 -11.67 -3.59 4.98
N ALA A 46 -12.50 -4.62 4.99
CA ALA A 46 -12.10 -5.98 5.34
C ALA A 46 -11.04 -6.52 4.37
N THR A 47 -11.22 -6.25 3.08
CA THR A 47 -10.26 -6.63 2.03
C THR A 47 -8.91 -5.92 2.23
N LEU A 48 -8.92 -4.62 2.51
CA LEU A 48 -7.70 -3.85 2.79
C LEU A 48 -6.96 -4.36 4.03
N ARG A 49 -7.66 -4.80 5.08
CA ARG A 49 -7.03 -5.41 6.26
C ARG A 49 -6.36 -6.75 5.94
N SER A 50 -7.03 -7.60 5.16
CA SER A 50 -6.44 -8.87 4.70
C SER A 50 -5.19 -8.61 3.84
N LEU A 51 -5.27 -7.65 2.92
CA LEU A 51 -4.13 -7.23 2.10
C LEU A 51 -2.98 -6.70 2.96
N TYR A 52 -3.27 -5.87 3.96
CA TYR A 52 -2.27 -5.37 4.90
C TYR A 52 -1.55 -6.51 5.63
N ALA A 53 -2.29 -7.46 6.21
CA ALA A 53 -1.69 -8.57 6.96
C ALA A 53 -0.75 -9.41 6.08
N ILE A 54 -1.14 -9.60 4.82
CA ILE A 54 -0.33 -10.29 3.81
C ILE A 54 0.96 -9.53 3.53
N LEU A 55 0.87 -8.23 3.20
CA LEU A 55 2.01 -7.40 2.85
C LEU A 55 2.97 -7.24 4.04
N GLN A 56 2.42 -7.04 5.24
CA GLN A 56 3.18 -6.97 6.49
C GLN A 56 3.99 -8.25 6.73
N GLY A 57 3.39 -9.43 6.50
CA GLY A 57 4.09 -10.72 6.61
C GLY A 57 5.28 -10.87 5.65
N GLN A 58 5.36 -10.04 4.61
CA GLN A 58 6.43 -10.01 3.62
C GLN A 58 7.39 -8.83 3.82
N GLY A 59 7.19 -8.01 4.85
CA GLY A 59 7.96 -6.78 5.07
C GLY A 59 7.65 -5.66 4.07
N ILE A 60 6.52 -5.76 3.35
CA ILE A 60 6.09 -4.77 2.37
C ILE A 60 5.17 -3.77 3.06
N ARG A 61 5.48 -2.48 2.92
CA ARG A 61 4.68 -1.39 3.46
C ARG A 61 3.54 -1.04 2.50
N LEU A 62 2.31 -0.99 2.99
CA LEU A 62 1.15 -0.50 2.25
C LEU A 62 1.07 1.03 2.34
N ILE A 63 0.94 1.70 1.20
CA ILE A 63 0.89 3.16 1.04
C ILE A 63 -0.37 3.55 0.28
N PHE A 64 -1.01 4.64 0.66
CA PHE A 64 -2.14 5.24 -0.03
C PHE A 64 -1.78 6.62 -0.56
N PHE A 65 -2.29 6.97 -1.75
CA PHE A 65 -2.16 8.31 -2.30
C PHE A 65 -3.46 8.80 -2.92
N GLU A 66 -3.63 10.12 -3.02
CA GLU A 66 -4.86 10.76 -3.53
C GLU A 66 -6.12 10.33 -2.76
N VAL A 67 -6.01 10.21 -1.44
CA VAL A 67 -7.14 9.90 -0.56
C VAL A 67 -7.90 11.18 -0.24
N SER A 68 -9.20 11.23 -0.56
CA SER A 68 -10.06 12.34 -0.16
C SER A 68 -10.29 12.33 1.37
N ASP A 69 -10.62 13.49 1.95
CA ASP A 69 -10.87 13.58 3.40
C ASP A 69 -12.00 12.65 3.88
N GLU A 70 -13.01 12.45 3.03
CA GLU A 70 -14.13 11.55 3.31
C GLU A 70 -13.66 10.08 3.37
N VAL A 71 -12.90 9.65 2.37
CA VAL A 71 -12.31 8.30 2.34
C VAL A 71 -11.32 8.12 3.47
N TYR A 72 -10.52 9.13 3.80
CA TYR A 72 -9.61 9.08 4.94
C TYR A 72 -10.36 8.85 6.25
N ALA A 73 -11.45 9.58 6.49
CA ALA A 73 -12.28 9.40 7.67
C ALA A 73 -12.93 8.01 7.73
N GLN A 74 -13.27 7.41 6.59
CA GLN A 74 -13.78 6.04 6.51
C GLN A 74 -12.69 4.99 6.81
N LEU A 75 -11.48 5.19 6.28
CA LEU A 75 -10.31 4.37 6.61
C LEU A 75 -9.93 4.49 8.09
N GLU A 76 -10.11 5.66 8.68
CA GLU A 76 -9.89 5.89 10.11
C GLU A 76 -10.93 5.17 10.96
N ARG A 77 -12.23 5.30 10.63
CA ARG A 77 -13.31 4.58 11.32
C ARG A 77 -13.17 3.06 11.23
N SER A 78 -12.62 2.57 10.12
CA SER A 78 -12.31 1.15 9.95
C SER A 78 -10.97 0.74 10.61
N GLY A 79 -10.20 1.67 11.17
CA GLY A 79 -8.94 1.40 11.83
C GLY A 79 -7.78 1.06 10.89
N ILE A 80 -7.96 1.23 9.57
CA ILE A 80 -6.90 0.98 8.58
C ILE A 80 -5.76 1.98 8.76
N THR A 81 -6.08 3.25 9.05
CA THR A 81 -5.06 4.28 9.32
C THR A 81 -4.14 3.89 10.48
N GLY A 82 -4.68 3.19 11.50
CA GLY A 82 -3.91 2.65 12.63
C GLY A 82 -3.02 1.45 12.26
N LEU A 83 -3.42 0.65 11.27
CA LEU A 83 -2.64 -0.50 10.79
C LEU A 83 -1.46 -0.05 9.93
N VAL A 84 -1.69 0.83 8.96
CA VAL A 84 -0.63 1.27 8.02
C VAL A 84 0.24 2.40 8.57
N GLY A 85 -0.24 3.13 9.58
CA GLY A 85 0.41 4.32 10.11
C GLY A 85 0.05 5.58 9.32
N LYS A 86 0.13 6.74 9.98
CA LYS A 86 -0.21 8.03 9.36
C LYS A 86 0.78 8.45 8.27
N ASP A 87 2.00 7.94 8.33
CA ASP A 87 3.08 8.15 7.36
C ASP A 87 2.91 7.34 6.05
N ALA A 88 1.82 6.57 5.95
CA ALA A 88 1.46 5.83 4.74
C ALA A 88 0.54 6.60 3.78
N PHE A 89 0.20 7.86 4.07
CA PHE A 89 -0.75 8.65 3.26
C PHE A 89 -0.04 9.82 2.56
N TYR A 90 -0.21 9.92 1.25
CA TYR A 90 0.44 10.94 0.41
C TYR A 90 -0.57 11.68 -0.46
N ALA A 91 -0.28 12.95 -0.76
CA ALA A 91 -1.16 13.76 -1.58
C ALA A 91 -1.21 13.31 -3.06
N SER A 92 -0.15 12.68 -3.57
CA SER A 92 -0.07 12.26 -4.98
C SER A 92 0.95 11.15 -5.20
N GLY A 93 0.86 10.44 -6.33
CA GLY A 93 1.87 9.47 -6.75
C GLY A 93 3.28 10.07 -6.87
N ALA A 94 3.38 11.35 -7.24
CA ALA A 94 4.66 12.07 -7.28
C ALA A 94 5.26 12.25 -5.87
N ALA A 95 4.42 12.53 -4.87
CA ALA A 95 4.85 12.62 -3.47
C ALA A 95 5.33 11.27 -2.94
N VAL A 96 4.62 10.18 -3.28
CA VAL A 96 5.05 8.80 -2.96
C VAL A 96 6.42 8.51 -3.57
N PHE A 97 6.61 8.81 -4.85
CA PHE A 97 7.87 8.56 -5.54
C PHE A 97 9.03 9.37 -4.95
N SER A 98 8.78 10.63 -4.54
CA SER A 98 9.76 11.46 -3.85
C SER A 98 10.17 10.85 -2.51
N ALA A 99 9.19 10.43 -1.68
CA ALA A 99 9.44 9.81 -0.38
C ALA A 99 10.18 8.46 -0.51
N TYR A 100 9.83 7.67 -1.52
CA TYR A 100 10.53 6.41 -1.81
C TYR A 100 11.99 6.66 -2.18
N LYS A 101 12.27 7.62 -3.07
CA LYS A 101 13.65 7.98 -3.43
C LYS A 101 14.46 8.47 -2.23
N ALA A 102 13.87 9.31 -1.38
CA ALA A 102 14.54 9.77 -0.16
C ALA A 102 14.91 8.60 0.77
N THR A 103 14.01 7.61 0.91
CA THR A 103 14.25 6.40 1.70
C THR A 103 15.38 5.55 1.11
N GLN A 104 15.41 5.38 -0.22
CA GLN A 104 16.46 4.65 -0.93
C GLN A 104 17.82 5.35 -0.82
N MET A 105 17.86 6.67 -0.95
CA MET A 105 19.09 7.47 -0.80
C MET A 105 19.63 7.41 0.63
N ALA A 106 18.76 7.43 1.65
CA ALA A 106 19.17 7.25 3.04
C ALA A 106 19.68 5.83 3.34
N SER A 107 19.26 4.83 2.55
CA SER A 107 19.64 3.43 2.71
C SER A 107 20.91 3.05 1.93
N GLN A 108 21.40 3.90 1.02
CA GLN A 108 22.69 3.71 0.36
C GLN A 108 23.79 4.28 1.27
N PRO A 109 24.63 3.45 1.91
CA PRO A 109 25.81 3.97 2.56
C PRO A 109 26.64 4.67 1.50
N PHE A 110 27.03 5.90 1.80
CA PHE A 110 27.89 6.72 0.98
C PHE A 110 29.21 5.96 0.75
N SER A 111 29.34 5.25 -0.37
CA SER A 111 30.63 4.74 -0.83
C SER A 111 31.45 5.94 -1.31
N GLN A 112 32.12 6.61 -0.37
CA GLN A 112 33.22 7.54 -0.63
C GLN A 112 34.42 6.71 -1.11
N GLY A 113 35.04 7.12 -2.23
CA GLY A 113 36.43 6.79 -2.58
C GLY A 113 36.60 5.87 -3.77
#